data_AF-A0AAP7K855-F1
#
_entry.id   AF-A0AAP7K855-F1
#
_cell.length_a   1.000
_cell.length_b   1.000
_cell.length_c   1.000
_cell.angle_alpha   90.00
_cell.angle_beta   90.00
_cell.angle_gamma   90.00
#
_symmetry.space_group_name_H-M   'P 1'
#
loop_
_entity.id
_entity.type
_entity.pdbx_description
1 polymer ?
#
loop_
_entity_poly.entity_id
_entity_poly.type
_entity_poly.pdbx_seq_one_letter_code
_entity_poly.pdbx_strand_id
1 'polypeptide(L)' 'MSLLLKVTKPHTISAESLSFEMGMRLQAAAAQGLKDKLETGEVKFINGRYVFGAGMKVIRPSIFGARPKKTKYPIA' A
#
# COMPACT_ATOMS: atom_id res chain seq x y z
N MET A 1 -27.80 33.77 32.41
CA MET A 1 -27.93 33.61 30.94
C MET A 1 -26.60 33.07 30.41
N SER A 2 -26.48 31.76 30.21
CA SER A 2 -25.25 31.12 29.72
C SER A 2 -25.12 31.26 28.21
N LEU A 3 -24.02 31.88 27.75
CA LEU A 3 -23.62 31.91 26.35
C LEU A 3 -23.33 30.49 25.87
N LEU A 4 -24.26 29.91 25.12
CA LEU A 4 -24.01 28.71 24.33
C LEU A 4 -22.95 29.05 23.28
N LEU A 5 -21.69 28.71 23.60
CA LEU A 5 -20.60 28.63 22.65
C LEU A 5 -21.05 27.75 21.47
N LYS A 6 -21.40 28.39 20.35
CA LYS A 6 -21.57 27.73 19.04
C LYS A 6 -20.22 27.16 18.60
N VAL A 7 -19.81 26.02 19.18
CA VAL A 7 -18.73 25.17 18.69
C VAL A 7 -19.33 24.11 17.78
N THR A 8 -19.98 24.55 16.72
CA THR A 8 -20.25 23.70 15.57
C THR A 8 -20.14 24.60 14.36
N LYS A 9 -18.90 24.89 13.95
CA LYS A 9 -18.67 25.12 12.53
C LYS A 9 -18.85 23.73 11.90
N PRO A 10 -19.90 23.45 11.11
CA PRO A 10 -19.85 22.30 10.23
C PRO A 10 -18.80 22.67 9.19
N HIS A 11 -17.55 22.29 9.44
CA HIS A 11 -16.59 22.24 8.35
C HIS A 11 -17.08 21.10 7.48
N THR A 12 -17.91 21.45 6.50
CA THR A 12 -18.29 20.64 5.35
C THR A 12 -17.02 20.46 4.51
N ILE A 13 -16.02 19.81 5.08
CA ILE A 13 -14.95 19.18 4.32
C ILE A 13 -15.72 18.09 3.55
N SER A 14 -15.92 18.31 2.25
CA SER A 14 -16.46 17.30 1.35
C SER A 14 -15.84 15.95 1.70
N ALA A 15 -16.62 14.87 1.67
CA ALA A 15 -16.09 13.53 1.90
C ALA A 15 -14.84 13.25 1.02
N GLU A 16 -14.77 13.90 -0.14
CA GLU A 16 -13.63 13.90 -1.05
C GLU A 16 -12.38 14.53 -0.45
N SER A 17 -12.46 15.73 0.16
CA SER A 17 -11.28 16.37 0.75
C SER A 17 -10.80 15.64 2.00
N LEU A 18 -11.69 15.02 2.77
CA LEU A 18 -11.33 14.15 3.89
C LEU A 18 -10.65 12.86 3.39
N SER A 19 -11.18 12.25 2.32
CA SER A 19 -10.56 11.07 1.70
C SER A 19 -9.17 11.36 1.13
N PHE A 20 -8.98 12.55 0.54
CA PHE A 20 -7.71 13.01 0.02
C PHE A 20 -6.67 13.21 1.12
N GLU A 21 -7.04 13.90 2.20
CA GLU A 21 -6.16 14.12 3.35
C GLU A 21 -5.74 12.80 4.00
N MET A 22 -6.69 11.86 4.16
CA MET A 22 -6.37 10.52 4.67
C MET A 22 -5.45 9.75 3.72
N GLY A 23 -5.66 9.86 2.40
CA GLY A 23 -4.78 9.27 1.38
C GLY A 23 -3.34 9.78 1.49
N MET A 24 -3.17 11.10 1.66
CA MET A 24 -1.85 11.72 1.86
C MET A 24 -1.15 11.21 3.11
N ARG A 25 -1.89 11.08 4.23
CA ARG A 25 -1.35 10.53 5.47
C ARG A 25 -0.93 9.07 5.33
N LEU A 26 -1.74 8.27 4.64
CA LEU A 26 -1.42 6.87 4.38
C LEU A 26 -0.17 6.72 3.50
N GLN A 27 -0.04 7.55 2.47
CA GLN A 27 1.14 7.57 1.62
C GLN A 27 2.40 7.95 2.41
N ALA A 28 2.32 8.97 3.26
CA ALA A 28 3.43 9.38 4.11
C ALA A 28 3.86 8.28 5.08
N ALA A 29 2.91 7.61 5.73
CA ALA A 29 3.18 6.49 6.62
C ALA A 29 3.80 5.29 5.88
N ALA A 30 3.31 4.98 4.68
CA ALA A 30 3.89 3.92 3.85
C ALA A 30 5.33 4.25 3.41
N ALA A 31 5.62 5.51 3.09
CA ALA A 31 6.96 5.97 2.73
C ALA A 31 7.94 5.86 3.91
N GLN A 32 7.51 6.26 5.12
CA GLN A 32 8.29 6.08 6.34
C GLN A 32 8.56 4.60 6.60
N GLY A 33 7.53 3.75 6.56
CA GLY A 33 7.70 2.31 6.77
C GLY A 33 8.61 1.64 5.72
N LEU A 34 8.64 2.15 4.48
CA LEU A 34 9.61 1.70 3.48
C LEU A 34 11.03 2.14 3.83
N LYS A 35 11.22 3.40 4.25
CA LYS A 35 12.52 3.94 4.66
C LYS A 35 13.11 3.15 5.82
N ASP A 36 12.31 2.87 6.85
CA ASP A 36 12.73 2.10 8.01
C ASP A 36 13.18 0.70 7.60
N LYS A 37 12.43 0.04 6.70
CA LYS A 37 12.78 -1.29 6.17
C LYS A 37 14.02 -1.30 5.29
N LEU A 38 14.34 -0.19 4.63
CA LEU A 38 15.60 -0.03 3.89
C LEU A 38 16.77 0.14 4.86
N GLU A 39 16.59 0.90 5.93
CA GLU A 39 17.60 1.13 6.98
C GLU A 39 17.90 -0.15 7.76
N THR A 40 16.89 -0.96 8.09
CA THR A 40 17.07 -2.26 8.75
C THR A 40 17.63 -3.36 7.84
N GLY A 41 17.70 -3.11 6.53
CA GLY A 41 18.17 -4.08 5.53
C GLY A 41 17.17 -5.19 5.22
N GLU A 42 15.94 -5.12 5.75
CA GLU A 42 14.83 -5.99 5.37
C GLU A 42 14.43 -5.81 3.89
N VAL A 43 14.64 -4.61 3.35
CA VAL A 43 14.41 -4.26 1.96
C VAL A 43 15.71 -3.78 1.33
N LYS A 44 15.99 -4.25 0.13
CA LYS A 44 17.15 -3.84 -0.67
C LYS A 44 16.68 -3.21 -1.95
N PHE A 45 17.32 -2.13 -2.38
CA PHE A 45 17.08 -1.56 -3.70
C PHE A 45 18.17 -2.03 -4.67
N ILE A 46 17.79 -2.91 -5.60
CA ILE A 46 18.72 -3.56 -6.54
C ILE A 46 18.17 -3.36 -7.95
N ASN A 47 18.99 -2.82 -8.86
CA ASN A 47 18.65 -2.60 -10.27
C ASN A 47 17.31 -1.85 -10.47
N GLY A 48 17.05 -0.81 -9.66
CA GLY A 48 15.82 -0.03 -9.75
C GLY A 48 14.59 -0.68 -9.11
N ARG A 49 14.75 -1.83 -8.42
CA ARG A 49 13.64 -2.58 -7.82
C ARG A 49 13.86 -2.83 -6.34
N TYR A 50 12.78 -2.71 -5.56
CA TYR A 50 12.77 -3.11 -4.15
C TYR A 50 12.64 -4.63 -4.03
N VAL A 51 13.59 -5.23 -3.32
CA VAL A 51 13.70 -6.66 -3.04
C VAL A 51 13.55 -6.86 -1.54
N PHE A 52 12.51 -7.57 -1.11
CA PHE A 52 12.19 -7.82 0.29
C PHE A 52 12.84 -9.14 0.74
N GLY A 53 13.51 -9.15 1.89
CA GLY A 53 14.43 -10.20 2.37
C GLY A 53 13.81 -11.56 2.70
N ALA A 54 12.48 -11.66 2.76
CA ALA A 54 11.75 -12.90 2.65
C ALA A 54 10.64 -12.64 1.64
N GLY A 55 10.57 -13.43 0.57
CA GLY A 55 9.59 -13.25 -0.49
C GLY A 55 8.18 -13.26 0.09
N MET A 56 7.63 -12.07 0.34
CA MET A 56 6.25 -11.93 0.78
C MET A 56 5.40 -12.37 -0.41
N LYS A 57 4.98 -13.65 -0.38
CA LYS A 57 4.07 -14.22 -1.36
C LYS A 57 2.75 -13.47 -1.23
N VAL A 58 2.62 -12.39 -2.00
CA VAL A 58 1.34 -11.74 -2.18
C VAL A 58 0.49 -12.74 -2.95
N ILE A 59 -0.50 -13.33 -2.28
CA ILE A 59 -1.51 -14.17 -2.93
C ILE A 59 -2.32 -13.23 -3.82
N ARG A 60 -1.91 -13.14 -5.08
CA ARG A 60 -2.65 -12.37 -6.08
C ARG A 60 -3.84 -13.24 -6.51
N PRO A 61 -5.07 -12.71 -6.48
CA PRO A 61 -6.21 -13.41 -7.07
C PRO A 61 -5.90 -13.70 -8.54
N SER A 62 -6.24 -14.90 -9.00
CA SER A 62 -5.87 -15.47 -10.30
C SER A 62 -6.58 -14.83 -11.50
N ILE A 63 -6.86 -13.53 -11.43
CA ILE A 63 -7.65 -12.79 -12.43
C ILE A 63 -6.94 -12.80 -13.80
N PHE A 64 -5.61 -12.88 -13.79
CA PHE A 64 -4.82 -13.19 -14.98
C PHE A 64 -4.41 -14.66 -14.92
N GLY A 65 -5.22 -15.49 -15.58
CA GLY A 65 -5.13 -16.94 -15.55
C GLY A 65 -3.69 -17.48 -15.59
N ALA A 66 -3.45 -18.47 -14.74
CA ALA A 66 -2.28 -19.31 -14.84
C ALA A 66 -2.16 -19.78 -16.31
N ARG A 67 -1.21 -19.24 -17.06
CA ARG A 67 -0.81 -19.87 -18.33
C ARG A 67 -0.40 -21.29 -17.97
N PRO A 68 -1.07 -22.33 -18.50
CA PRO A 68 -0.62 -23.69 -18.25
C PRO A 68 0.81 -23.80 -18.81
N LYS A 69 1.76 -24.15 -17.92
CA LYS A 69 3.09 -24.55 -18.37
C LYS A 69 2.86 -25.75 -19.27
N LYS A 70 3.22 -25.64 -20.56
CA LYS A 70 3.26 -26.78 -21.46
C LYS A 70 4.13 -27.85 -20.80
N THR A 71 3.50 -28.94 -20.36
CA THR A 71 4.19 -30.18 -20.02
C THR A 71 4.90 -30.63 -21.29
N LYS A 72 6.23 -30.65 -21.28
CA LYS A 72 6.98 -31.43 -22.26
C LYS A 72 6.71 -32.89 -21.91
N TYR A 73 5.85 -33.54 -22.68
CA TYR A 73 5.76 -35.00 -22.64
C TYR A 73 7.11 -35.59 -23.04
N PRO A 74 7.66 -36.59 -22.31
CA PRO A 74 8.63 -37.48 -22.91
C PRO A 74 7.84 -38.53 -23.68
N ILE A 75 8.11 -38.68 -24.98
CA ILE A 75 7.70 -39.87 -25.72
C ILE A 75 8.92 -40.37 -26.48
N ALA A 76 9.37 -41.53 -25.98
CA ALA A 76 10.22 -42.58 -26.56
C ALA A 76 11.52 -42.17 -27.27
#